data_AF-A0A8H3KXB3-F1
#
_entry.id   AF-A0A8H3KXB3-F1
#
_cell.length_a   1.000
_cell.length_b   1.000
_cell.length_c   1.000
_cell.angle_alpha   90.00
_cell.angle_beta   90.00
_cell.angle_gamma   90.00
#
_symmetry.space_group_name_H-M   'P 1'
#
loop_
_entity.id
_entity.type
_entity.pdbx_description
1 polymer ?
#
loop_
_entity_poly.entity_id
_entity_poly.type
_entity_poly.pdbx_seq_one_letter_code
_entity_poly.pdbx_strand_id
1 'polypeptide(L)'
;MWTTKLYSQNLYTKVIVLFVFILYFYPSYTTADGIFSYKEENNYYGRSTVTDLKAYDDGTVAVRISRFYDDCDYDIFFLRIIYPDGTFIKKDIKLEGVQQFSYCNNLTFFAIDKLKYELIRMNQILVIYGDYCNETHVNVSGMIIDFDGNVLDLN
;
A
#
# COMPACT_ATOMS: atom_id res chain seq x y z
N MET A 1 13.48 3.72 56.41
CA MET A 1 12.47 4.35 55.53
C MET A 1 13.10 5.41 54.60
N TRP A 2 14.24 5.11 53.94
CA TRP A 2 14.99 6.05 53.08
C TRP A 2 15.41 5.47 51.73
N THR A 3 15.30 4.14 51.54
CA THR A 3 15.79 3.44 50.34
C THR A 3 14.80 3.49 49.17
N THR A 4 13.49 3.56 49.42
CA THR A 4 12.45 3.64 48.39
C THR A 4 12.45 4.97 47.63
N LYS A 5 12.81 6.07 48.29
CA LYS A 5 12.83 7.42 47.70
C LYS A 5 13.99 7.62 46.71
N LEU A 6 15.16 7.03 47.02
CA LEU A 6 16.33 7.02 46.13
C LEU A 6 16.11 6.12 44.91
N TYR A 7 15.45 4.97 45.09
CA TYR A 7 15.14 4.04 44.00
C TYR A 7 14.13 4.64 43.00
N SER A 8 13.09 5.32 43.49
CA SER A 8 12.10 5.98 42.62
C SER A 8 12.68 7.16 41.85
N GLN A 9 13.55 7.97 42.46
CA GLN A 9 14.23 9.07 41.76
C GLN A 9 15.06 8.55 40.59
N ASN A 10 15.80 7.46 40.79
CA ASN A 10 16.64 6.85 39.75
C ASN A 10 15.81 6.29 38.58
N LEU A 11 14.61 5.76 38.87
CA LEU A 11 13.68 5.31 37.84
C LEU A 11 13.10 6.49 37.03
N TYR A 12 12.69 7.57 37.71
CA TYR A 12 12.20 8.80 37.07
C TYR A 12 13.27 9.42 36.16
N THR A 13 14.52 9.52 36.62
CA THR A 13 15.62 10.03 35.81
C THR A 13 15.84 9.18 34.57
N LYS A 14 15.81 7.84 34.68
CA LYS A 14 15.94 6.93 33.52
C LYS A 14 14.81 7.07 32.51
N VAL A 15 13.56 7.20 32.98
CA VAL A 15 12.39 7.40 32.10
C VAL A 15 12.48 8.74 31.38
N ILE A 16 12.87 9.81 32.08
CA ILE A 16 13.06 11.14 31.49
C ILE A 16 14.17 11.10 30.43
N VAL A 17 15.30 10.47 30.72
CA VAL A 17 16.41 10.33 29.76
C VAL A 17 15.96 9.56 28.52
N LEU A 18 15.25 8.45 28.68
CA LEU A 18 14.68 7.70 27.56
C LEU A 18 13.73 8.56 26.72
N PHE A 19 12.86 9.34 27.37
CA PHE A 19 11.91 10.21 26.69
C PHE A 19 12.61 11.33 25.91
N VAL A 20 13.68 11.91 26.46
CA VAL A 20 14.53 12.89 25.76
C VAL A 20 15.22 12.25 24.57
N PHE A 21 15.73 11.02 24.70
CA PHE A 21 16.31 10.28 23.57
C PHE A 21 15.29 10.05 22.46
N ILE A 22 14.08 9.59 22.80
CA ILE A 22 12.99 9.41 21.83
C ILE A 22 12.69 10.74 21.14
N LEU A 23 12.44 11.82 21.89
CA LEU A 23 12.13 13.14 21.32
C LEU A 23 13.25 13.74 20.47
N TYR A 24 14.51 13.45 20.79
CA TYR A 24 15.67 13.94 20.03
C TYR A 24 15.85 13.20 18.70
N PHE A 25 15.66 11.88 18.70
CA PHE A 25 15.81 11.06 17.49
C PHE A 25 14.55 11.04 16.62
N TYR A 26 13.35 11.24 17.20
CA TYR A 26 12.08 11.25 16.49
C TYR A 26 12.02 12.19 15.27
N PRO A 27 12.43 13.49 15.36
CA PRO A 27 12.39 14.38 14.20
C PRO A 27 13.35 13.97 13.09
N SER A 28 14.46 13.28 13.41
CA SER A 28 15.41 12.80 12.40
C SER A 28 14.86 11.67 11.53
N TYR A 29 13.83 10.95 11.99
CA TYR A 29 13.16 9.92 11.20
C TYR A 29 12.01 10.45 10.33
N THR A 30 11.51 11.67 10.60
CA THR A 30 10.28 12.17 9.99
C THR A 30 10.48 13.26 8.93
N THR A 31 11.70 13.72 8.68
CA THR A 31 11.97 14.80 7.70
C THR A 31 12.50 14.24 6.38
N ALA A 32 11.64 13.56 5.62
CA ALA A 32 11.79 13.55 4.17
C ALA A 32 11.09 14.81 3.65
N ASP A 33 11.82 15.93 3.66
CA ASP A 33 11.32 17.21 3.17
C ASP A 33 11.47 17.23 1.64
N GLY A 34 10.39 16.94 0.93
CA GLY A 34 10.38 16.86 -0.53
C GLY A 34 8.96 16.73 -1.09
N ILE A 35 8.57 17.64 -1.97
CA ILE A 35 7.32 17.50 -2.72
C ILE A 35 7.60 16.59 -3.92
N PHE A 36 7.19 15.33 -3.83
CA PHE A 36 7.14 14.43 -4.97
C PHE A 36 5.89 14.73 -5.81
N SER A 37 6.09 15.00 -7.10
CA SER A 37 5.00 15.13 -8.07
C SER A 37 5.30 14.29 -9.29
N TYR A 38 4.38 13.41 -9.62
CA TYR A 38 4.47 12.56 -10.81
C TYR A 38 3.15 12.59 -11.57
N LYS A 39 3.25 12.84 -12.87
CA LYS A 39 2.11 12.79 -13.78
C LYS A 39 2.13 11.46 -14.52
N GLU A 40 1.12 10.65 -14.28
CA GLU A 40 0.93 9.37 -14.97
C GLU A 40 0.83 9.61 -16.48
N GLU A 41 1.68 8.92 -17.24
CA GLU A 41 1.61 8.93 -18.70
C GLU A 41 0.56 7.93 -19.18
N ASN A 42 -0.39 8.40 -19.99
CA ASN A 42 -1.48 7.58 -20.51
C ASN A 42 -1.03 6.80 -21.74
N ASN A 43 -0.32 5.69 -21.51
CA ASN A 43 -0.11 4.67 -22.55
C ASN A 43 -1.33 3.75 -22.73
N TYR A 44 -2.29 3.80 -21.79
CA TYR A 44 -3.55 3.04 -21.82
C TYR A 44 -4.73 4.02 -21.85
N TYR A 45 -5.83 3.65 -22.51
CA TYR A 45 -7.04 4.48 -22.56
C TYR A 45 -7.71 4.59 -21.17
N GLY A 46 -8.37 5.71 -20.92
CA GLY A 46 -9.12 5.96 -19.69
C GLY A 46 -8.49 7.00 -18.74
N ARG A 47 -9.26 7.37 -17.70
CA ARG A 47 -8.81 8.29 -16.65
C ARG A 47 -8.13 7.50 -15.53
N SER A 48 -6.86 7.81 -15.27
CA SER A 48 -6.11 7.29 -14.13
C SER A 48 -6.54 8.00 -12.85
N THR A 49 -6.89 7.23 -11.82
CA THR A 49 -7.30 7.73 -10.50
C THR A 49 -6.56 6.97 -9.42
N VAL A 50 -6.03 7.68 -8.42
CA VAL A 50 -5.50 7.04 -7.21
C VAL A 50 -6.68 6.53 -6.38
N THR A 51 -6.74 5.23 -6.13
CA THR A 51 -7.86 4.59 -5.41
C THR A 51 -7.51 4.17 -4.01
N ASP A 52 -6.23 3.91 -3.74
CA ASP A 52 -5.75 3.54 -2.42
C ASP A 52 -4.25 3.81 -2.28
N LEU A 53 -3.80 4.03 -1.04
CA LEU A 53 -2.42 4.35 -0.69
C LEU A 53 -2.06 3.72 0.65
N LYS A 54 -0.96 2.97 0.68
CA LYS A 54 -0.46 2.29 1.88
C LYS A 54 1.03 2.51 2.03
N ALA A 55 1.51 2.55 3.27
CA ALA A 55 2.93 2.75 3.57
C ALA A 55 3.49 1.57 4.37
N TYR A 56 4.73 1.21 4.07
CA TYR A 56 5.56 0.34 4.90
C TYR A 56 6.18 1.16 6.06
N ASP A 57 6.66 0.45 7.08
CA ASP A 57 7.31 1.05 8.25
C ASP A 57 8.59 1.84 7.91
N ASP A 58 9.24 1.52 6.79
CA ASP A 58 10.43 2.22 6.30
C ASP A 58 10.12 3.53 5.55
N GLY A 59 8.84 3.89 5.44
CA GLY A 59 8.37 5.08 4.72
C GLY A 59 8.13 4.87 3.23
N THR A 60 8.38 3.67 2.69
CA THR A 60 8.05 3.35 1.30
C THR A 60 6.53 3.31 1.13
N VAL A 61 6.01 4.01 0.13
CA VAL A 61 4.58 4.13 -0.15
C VAL A 61 4.23 3.35 -1.40
N ALA A 62 3.24 2.48 -1.30
CA ALA A 62 2.58 1.86 -2.45
C ALA A 62 1.30 2.62 -2.77
N VAL A 63 1.13 3.00 -4.04
CA VAL A 63 -0.04 3.74 -4.54
C VAL A 63 -0.74 2.90 -5.58
N ARG A 64 -2.01 2.59 -5.33
CA ARG A 64 -2.89 1.91 -6.27
C ARG A 64 -3.53 2.91 -7.21
N ILE A 65 -3.44 2.63 -8.51
CA ILE A 65 -4.05 3.44 -9.55
C ILE A 65 -5.11 2.62 -10.27
N SER A 66 -6.38 2.98 -10.19
CA SER A 66 -7.38 2.45 -11.12
C SER A 66 -7.35 3.25 -12.41
N ARG A 67 -7.66 2.59 -13.52
CA ARG A 67 -7.96 3.26 -14.79
C ARG A 67 -9.41 2.98 -15.10
N PHE A 68 -10.17 4.05 -15.32
CA PHE A 68 -11.59 3.95 -15.65
C PHE A 68 -11.78 4.11 -17.16
N TYR A 69 -12.31 3.06 -17.76
CA TYR A 69 -12.83 3.04 -19.13
C TYR A 69 -14.13 2.23 -19.15
N ASP A 70 -15.02 2.52 -20.10
CA ASP A 70 -16.39 1.98 -20.15
C ASP A 70 -16.44 0.46 -20.35
N ASP A 71 -15.32 -0.15 -20.76
CA ASP A 71 -15.18 -1.59 -20.92
C ASP A 71 -14.06 -2.13 -20.01
N CYS A 72 -14.18 -3.39 -19.63
CA CYS A 72 -13.24 -4.11 -18.76
C CYS A 72 -11.89 -4.40 -19.42
N ASP A 73 -11.43 -3.50 -20.29
CA ASP A 73 -10.41 -3.72 -21.30
C ASP A 73 -9.01 -3.98 -20.74
N TYR A 74 -8.81 -3.79 -19.44
CA TYR A 74 -7.49 -3.91 -18.81
C TYR A 74 -7.51 -4.86 -17.63
N ASP A 75 -6.80 -5.97 -17.78
CA ASP A 75 -6.49 -6.97 -16.75
C ASP A 75 -5.16 -6.65 -16.04
N ILE A 76 -4.97 -5.37 -15.69
CA ILE A 76 -3.71 -4.86 -15.14
C ILE A 76 -3.93 -4.24 -13.75
N PHE A 77 -3.11 -4.69 -12.80
CA PHE A 77 -2.96 -4.13 -11.47
C PHE A 77 -1.83 -3.08 -11.47
N PHE A 78 -2.21 -1.81 -11.59
CA PHE A 78 -1.27 -0.68 -11.58
C PHE A 78 -0.92 -0.26 -10.15
N LEU A 79 0.38 -0.27 -9.86
CA LEU A 79 0.97 0.09 -8.58
C LEU A 79 2.17 1.03 -8.80
N ARG A 80 2.29 2.08 -8.00
CA ARG A 80 3.47 2.95 -7.96
C ARG A 80 4.11 2.79 -6.59
N ILE A 81 5.38 2.41 -6.55
CA ILE A 81 6.14 2.32 -5.30
C ILE A 81 7.03 3.55 -5.22
N ILE A 82 6.83 4.37 -4.21
CA ILE A 82 7.55 5.61 -3.95
C ILE A 82 8.41 5.39 -2.73
N TYR A 83 9.72 5.59 -2.86
CA TYR A 83 10.68 5.43 -1.79
C TYR A 83 10.86 6.72 -0.99
N PRO A 84 11.35 6.64 0.27
CA PRO A 84 11.59 7.82 1.10
C PRO A 84 12.55 8.85 0.50
N ASP A 85 13.43 8.43 -0.42
CA ASP A 85 14.37 9.29 -1.13
C ASP A 85 13.74 10.03 -2.33
N GLY A 86 12.43 9.85 -2.56
CA GLY A 86 11.68 10.46 -3.65
C GLY A 86 11.83 9.75 -5.00
N THR A 87 12.61 8.66 -5.08
CA THR A 87 12.60 7.79 -6.25
C THR A 87 11.31 6.96 -6.29
N PHE A 88 10.92 6.52 -7.47
CA PHE A 88 9.75 5.66 -7.59
C PHE A 88 9.91 4.65 -8.73
N ILE A 89 9.18 3.55 -8.63
CA ILE A 89 9.09 2.53 -9.67
C ILE A 89 7.63 2.29 -10.06
N LYS A 90 7.40 2.07 -11.35
CA LYS A 90 6.10 1.70 -11.90
C LYS A 90 6.00 0.18 -11.96
N LYS A 91 4.93 -0.38 -11.41
CA LYS A 91 4.62 -1.80 -11.46
C LYS A 91 3.23 -1.97 -12.06
N ASP A 92 3.19 -2.34 -13.33
CA ASP A 92 1.98 -2.61 -14.08
C ASP A 92 1.88 -4.13 -14.22
N ILE A 93 1.17 -4.76 -13.27
CA ILE A 93 1.24 -6.20 -13.06
C ILE A 93 0.02 -6.87 -13.68
N LYS A 94 0.23 -7.85 -14.57
CA LYS A 94 -0.84 -8.76 -15.00
C LYS A 94 -0.96 -9.88 -13.99
N LEU A 95 -2.09 -9.99 -13.31
CA LEU A 95 -2.26 -11.01 -12.28
C LEU A 95 -2.67 -12.33 -12.94
N GLU A 96 -1.77 -13.30 -12.95
CA GLU A 96 -2.03 -14.61 -13.53
C GLU A 96 -3.16 -15.35 -12.81
N GLY A 97 -4.05 -15.98 -13.58
CA GLY A 97 -5.21 -16.71 -13.04
C GLY A 97 -6.36 -15.84 -12.55
N VAL A 98 -6.23 -14.51 -12.55
CA VAL A 98 -7.34 -13.61 -12.24
C VAL A 98 -8.14 -13.29 -13.50
N GLN A 99 -9.45 -13.46 -13.39
CA GLN A 99 -10.37 -13.27 -14.50
C GLN A 99 -10.64 -11.77 -14.72
N GLN A 100 -10.86 -11.39 -15.99
CA GLN A 100 -11.03 -9.99 -16.40
C GLN A 100 -12.16 -9.25 -15.64
N PHE A 101 -13.22 -9.96 -15.24
CA PHE A 101 -14.31 -9.37 -14.47
C PHE A 101 -13.94 -8.89 -13.07
N SER A 102 -12.84 -9.38 -12.51
CA SER A 102 -12.32 -8.87 -11.23
C SER A 102 -11.75 -7.46 -11.37
N TYR A 103 -11.44 -7.03 -12.60
CA TYR A 103 -11.00 -5.69 -12.96
C TYR A 103 -12.16 -4.81 -13.46
N CYS A 104 -13.27 -5.42 -13.89
CA CYS A 104 -14.44 -4.73 -14.42
C CYS A 104 -15.09 -3.78 -13.41
N ASN A 105 -15.29 -2.52 -13.79
CA ASN A 105 -16.15 -1.59 -13.07
C ASN A 105 -17.48 -1.40 -13.80
N ASN A 106 -18.26 -2.47 -13.96
CA ASN A 106 -19.58 -2.37 -14.58
C ASN A 106 -20.51 -1.49 -13.74
N LEU A 107 -20.93 -0.38 -14.33
CA LEU A 107 -22.18 0.33 -14.11
C LEU A 107 -22.49 0.76 -12.67
N THR A 108 -21.71 1.70 -12.14
CA THR A 108 -22.26 2.73 -11.25
C THR A 108 -21.55 4.06 -11.48
N PHE A 109 -22.26 5.17 -11.27
CA PHE A 109 -21.70 6.54 -11.29
C PHE A 109 -20.48 6.72 -10.37
N PHE A 110 -20.20 5.75 -9.49
CA PHE A 110 -19.01 5.64 -8.69
C PHE A 110 -18.20 4.46 -9.21
N ALA A 111 -17.15 4.74 -9.95
CA ALA A 111 -16.25 3.69 -10.40
C ALA A 111 -15.42 3.21 -9.18
N ILE A 112 -15.84 2.12 -8.56
CA ILE A 112 -15.21 1.56 -7.35
C ILE A 112 -14.18 0.53 -7.79
N ASP A 113 -12.91 0.74 -7.47
CA ASP A 113 -11.85 -0.25 -7.69
C ASP A 113 -12.18 -1.54 -6.94
N LYS A 114 -12.42 -2.62 -7.69
CA LYS A 114 -12.76 -3.93 -7.14
C LYS A 114 -11.53 -4.72 -6.69
N LEU A 115 -10.34 -4.26 -7.08
CA LEU A 115 -9.07 -4.80 -6.60
C LEU A 115 -8.63 -4.02 -5.38
N LYS A 116 -8.33 -4.75 -4.31
CA LYS A 116 -7.72 -4.21 -3.09
C LYS A 116 -6.38 -4.88 -2.88
N TYR A 117 -5.55 -4.27 -2.05
CA TYR A 117 -4.28 -4.87 -1.67
C TYR A 117 -3.93 -4.57 -0.22
N GLU A 118 -3.16 -5.45 0.40
CA GLU A 118 -2.56 -5.24 1.71
C GLU A 118 -1.04 -5.41 1.61
N LEU A 119 -0.32 -4.57 2.33
CA LEU A 119 1.13 -4.67 2.45
C LEU A 119 1.46 -5.74 3.49
N ILE A 120 2.25 -6.76 3.11
CA ILE A 120 2.71 -7.79 4.05
C ILE A 120 4.11 -7.46 4.55
N ARG A 121 5.04 -7.33 3.61
CA ARG A 121 6.43 -6.88 3.83
C ARG A 121 6.98 -6.36 2.50
N MET A 122 8.16 -5.75 2.53
CA MET A 122 8.78 -5.23 1.32
C MET A 122 8.80 -6.31 0.21
N ASN A 123 8.37 -5.92 -1.00
CA ASN A 123 8.23 -6.81 -2.15
C ASN A 123 7.27 -8.00 -1.95
N GLN A 124 6.32 -7.92 -1.04
CA GLN A 124 5.27 -8.92 -0.86
C GLN A 124 3.94 -8.24 -0.51
N ILE A 125 2.95 -8.40 -1.38
CA ILE A 125 1.61 -7.83 -1.22
C ILE A 125 0.55 -8.91 -1.36
N LEU A 126 -0.50 -8.81 -0.56
CA LEU A 126 -1.72 -9.57 -0.76
C LEU A 126 -2.62 -8.77 -1.69
N VAL A 127 -2.98 -9.32 -2.84
CA VAL A 127 -4.01 -8.76 -3.72
C VAL A 127 -5.32 -9.49 -3.46
N ILE A 128 -6.37 -8.73 -3.19
CA ILE A 128 -7.72 -9.21 -2.87
C ILE A 128 -8.63 -8.82 -4.03
N TYR A 129 -9.34 -9.80 -4.56
CA TYR A 129 -10.19 -9.63 -5.74
C TYR A 129 -11.47 -10.46 -5.62
N GLY A 130 -12.55 -9.96 -6.19
CA GLY A 130 -13.84 -10.66 -6.21
C GLY A 130 -14.15 -11.25 -7.59
N ASP A 131 -14.83 -12.39 -7.58
CA ASP A 131 -15.61 -12.85 -8.71
C ASP A 131 -17.00 -12.21 -8.64
N TYR A 132 -17.25 -11.32 -9.60
CA TYR A 132 -18.48 -10.53 -9.70
C TYR A 132 -19.35 -10.99 -10.88
N CYS A 133 -19.16 -12.20 -11.40
CA CYS A 133 -19.96 -12.73 -12.51
C CYS A 133 -21.45 -12.93 -12.17
N ASN A 134 -21.80 -13.12 -10.89
CA ASN A 134 -23.19 -13.18 -10.43
C ASN A 134 -23.41 -12.17 -9.30
N GLU A 135 -24.26 -11.17 -9.52
CA GLU A 135 -24.57 -10.09 -8.58
C GLU A 135 -25.09 -10.59 -7.21
N THR A 136 -25.44 -11.87 -7.08
CA THR A 136 -25.98 -12.50 -5.88
C THR A 136 -24.94 -13.22 -5.02
N HIS A 137 -23.75 -13.55 -5.56
CA HIS A 137 -22.69 -14.25 -4.84
C HIS A 137 -21.32 -13.72 -5.25
N VAL A 138 -20.73 -12.89 -4.40
CA VAL A 138 -19.35 -12.40 -4.59
C VAL A 138 -18.40 -13.39 -3.92
N ASN A 139 -17.69 -14.18 -4.72
CA ASN A 139 -16.59 -14.99 -4.20
C ASN A 139 -15.35 -14.10 -4.08
N VAL A 140 -14.88 -13.87 -2.86
CA VAL A 140 -13.63 -13.12 -2.62
C VAL A 140 -12.48 -14.09 -2.60
N SER A 141 -11.47 -13.84 -3.43
CA SER A 141 -10.21 -14.57 -3.50
C SER A 141 -9.05 -13.63 -3.18
N GLY A 142 -7.92 -14.22 -2.85
CA GLY A 142 -6.69 -13.47 -2.63
C GLY A 142 -5.49 -14.28 -3.08
N MET A 143 -4.46 -13.56 -3.51
CA MET A 143 -3.16 -14.14 -3.85
C MET A 143 -2.06 -13.23 -3.32
N ILE A 144 -0.94 -13.83 -2.98
CA ILE A 144 0.23 -13.09 -2.54
C ILE A 144 1.20 -13.05 -3.70
N ILE A 145 1.64 -11.85 -4.06
CA ILE A 145 2.59 -11.63 -5.14
C ILE A 145 3.76 -10.79 -4.67
N ASP A 146 4.87 -10.87 -5.39
CA ASP A 146 5.91 -9.86 -5.35
C ASP A 146 5.60 -8.68 -6.29
N PHE A 147 6.46 -7.65 -6.29
CA PHE A 147 6.28 -6.50 -7.18
C PHE A 147 6.55 -6.81 -8.66
N ASP A 148 7.06 -7.99 -8.99
CA ASP A 148 7.23 -8.46 -10.37
C ASP A 148 6.02 -9.26 -10.86
N GLY A 149 5.05 -9.54 -9.97
CA GLY A 149 3.83 -10.27 -10.26
C GLY A 149 3.93 -11.78 -10.06
N ASN A 150 5.06 -12.28 -9.54
CA ASN A 150 5.21 -13.70 -9.28
C ASN A 150 4.34 -14.08 -8.07
N VAL A 151 3.50 -15.10 -8.25
CA VAL A 151 2.72 -15.68 -7.14
C VAL A 151 3.64 -16.37 -6.16
N LEU A 152 3.50 -16.03 -4.89
CA LEU A 152 4.29 -16.58 -3.80
C LEU A 152 3.46 -17.61 -3.05
N ASP A 153 3.85 -18.88 -3.15
CA ASP A 153 3.27 -19.94 -2.32
C ASP A 153 3.68 -19.73 -0.87
N LEU A 154 2.69 -19.65 0.02
CA LEU A 154 2.90 -19.74 1.46
C LEU A 154 3.10 -21.22 1.82
N ASN A 155 4.33 -21.72 1.65
CA ASN A 155 4.75 -22.98 2.28
C ASN A 155 4.89 -22.83 3.80
#